data_AF-A0A383DAV3-F1
#
_entry.id   AF-A0A383DAV3-F1
#
_cell.length_a   1.000
_cell.length_b   1.000
_cell.length_c   1.000
_cell.angle_alpha   90.00
_cell.angle_beta   90.00
_cell.angle_gamma   90.00
#
_symmetry.space_group_name_H-M   'P 1'
#
loop_
_entity.id
_entity.type
_entity.pdbx_description
1 polymer ?
#
loop_
_entity_poly.entity_id
_entity_poly.type
_entity_poly.pdbx_seq_one_letter_code
_entity_poly.pdbx_strand_id
1 'polypeptide(L)'
;IGMDNLHPSVYLCSETQERFMWVCPPKITPLIVDHYNKVFDLPGVSEGARASVIGKIRNDGQYIVHNGDEEIVNASAKDVTEGFLYDRPYEARKNTFTEPNISEPSDYNQTLLDILSHENLASREPVFESYDKQVQGRIYTETGLADSGVLAPFNSENYPEEIRNVGIALSTDHNPRYGLIDPYWGGVNAVVEAMRNVAAVGATPHAISDCLCFGNPEKPQQMWEFVESVRGVTDA
;
A
#
# COMPACT_ATOMS: atom_id res chain seq x y z
N ILE A 1 -19.55 -7.95 -21.18
CA ILE A 1 -18.50 -7.16 -21.84
C ILE A 1 -17.21 -7.77 -21.34
N GLY A 2 -16.62 -8.57 -22.20
CA GLY A 2 -15.49 -9.45 -21.95
C GLY A 2 -15.23 -10.15 -23.27
N MET A 3 -14.00 -10.62 -23.49
CA MET A 3 -13.67 -11.31 -24.74
C MET A 3 -14.61 -12.51 -24.92
N ASP A 4 -15.10 -12.74 -26.12
CA ASP A 4 -16.03 -13.84 -26.39
C ASP A 4 -15.32 -15.19 -26.25
N ASN A 5 -16.09 -16.22 -25.87
CA ASN A 5 -15.66 -17.62 -25.80
C ASN A 5 -14.49 -17.91 -24.84
N LEU A 6 -14.30 -17.10 -23.80
CA LEU A 6 -13.38 -17.50 -22.73
C LEU A 6 -14.03 -18.56 -21.85
N HIS A 7 -13.19 -19.43 -21.28
CA HIS A 7 -13.65 -20.37 -20.28
C HIS A 7 -14.22 -19.62 -19.06
N PRO A 8 -15.33 -20.08 -18.42
CA PRO A 8 -16.00 -19.34 -17.35
C PRO A 8 -15.10 -18.94 -16.18
N SER A 9 -14.12 -19.78 -15.84
CA SER A 9 -13.12 -19.48 -14.81
C SER A 9 -12.25 -18.26 -15.13
N VAL A 10 -12.05 -17.93 -16.40
CA VAL A 10 -11.27 -16.75 -16.79
C VAL A 10 -12.03 -15.48 -16.43
N TYR A 11 -13.33 -15.42 -16.68
CA TYR A 11 -14.12 -14.26 -16.25
C TYR A 11 -14.13 -14.14 -14.72
N LEU A 12 -14.36 -15.27 -14.04
CA LEU A 12 -14.52 -15.32 -12.58
C LEU A 12 -13.24 -14.94 -11.83
N CYS A 13 -12.09 -15.48 -12.25
CA CYS A 13 -10.82 -15.31 -11.57
C CYS A 13 -9.92 -14.23 -12.21
N SER A 14 -10.45 -13.47 -13.18
CA SER A 14 -9.69 -12.38 -13.79
C SER A 14 -9.32 -11.31 -12.76
N GLU A 15 -8.09 -10.81 -12.83
CA GLU A 15 -7.58 -9.66 -12.09
C GLU A 15 -7.51 -8.41 -12.99
N THR A 16 -8.54 -8.21 -13.82
CA THR A 16 -8.64 -6.97 -14.60
C THR A 16 -8.79 -5.77 -13.67
N GLN A 17 -8.19 -4.66 -14.07
CA GLN A 17 -8.14 -3.42 -13.29
C GLN A 17 -9.46 -2.63 -13.39
N GLU A 18 -9.57 -1.55 -12.61
CA GLU A 18 -10.70 -0.60 -12.60
C GLU A 18 -12.09 -1.22 -12.35
N ARG A 19 -12.16 -2.36 -11.66
CA ARG A 19 -13.42 -2.99 -11.23
C ARG A 19 -13.75 -2.66 -9.79
N PHE A 20 -14.98 -2.27 -9.54
CA PHE A 20 -15.52 -1.98 -8.22
C PHE A 20 -16.76 -2.82 -7.95
N MET A 21 -16.93 -3.25 -6.70
CA MET A 21 -18.10 -4.01 -6.28
C MET A 21 -18.86 -3.26 -5.19
N TRP A 22 -20.17 -3.14 -5.37
CA TRP A 22 -21.07 -2.52 -4.41
C TRP A 22 -22.00 -3.57 -3.82
N VAL A 23 -22.13 -3.57 -2.50
CA VAL A 23 -23.20 -4.27 -1.79
C VAL A 23 -24.21 -3.24 -1.33
N CYS A 24 -25.45 -3.34 -1.81
CA CYS A 24 -26.50 -2.40 -1.49
C CYS A 24 -27.86 -3.08 -1.30
N PRO A 25 -28.78 -2.48 -0.52
CA PRO A 25 -30.15 -2.95 -0.43
C PRO A 25 -30.84 -2.94 -1.80
N PRO A 26 -31.71 -3.93 -2.12
CA PRO A 26 -32.39 -4.02 -3.43
C PRO A 26 -33.15 -2.75 -3.83
N LYS A 27 -33.67 -2.00 -2.86
CA LYS A 27 -34.39 -0.73 -3.11
C LYS A 27 -33.50 0.39 -3.66
N ILE A 28 -32.19 0.34 -3.41
CA ILE A 28 -31.21 1.36 -3.84
C ILE A 28 -30.51 0.93 -5.13
N THR A 29 -30.45 -0.37 -5.43
CA THR A 29 -29.75 -0.90 -6.61
C THR A 29 -30.14 -0.20 -7.93
N PRO A 30 -31.43 0.06 -8.24
CA PRO A 30 -31.79 0.76 -9.46
C PRO A 30 -31.22 2.18 -9.55
N LEU A 31 -31.19 2.91 -8.43
CA LEU A 31 -30.63 4.27 -8.36
C LEU A 31 -29.13 4.27 -8.70
N ILE A 32 -28.38 3.34 -8.13
CA ILE A 32 -26.93 3.21 -8.37
C ILE A 32 -26.65 2.87 -9.82
N VAL A 33 -27.35 1.88 -10.38
CA VAL A 33 -27.17 1.47 -11.79
C VAL A 33 -27.52 2.62 -12.73
N ASP A 34 -28.60 3.36 -12.45
CA ASP A 34 -29.00 4.53 -13.24
C ASP A 34 -27.97 5.66 -13.17
N HIS A 35 -27.42 5.94 -11.99
CA HIS A 35 -26.38 6.96 -11.84
C HIS A 35 -25.14 6.62 -12.68
N TYR A 36 -24.60 5.42 -12.55
CA TYR A 36 -23.41 5.02 -13.29
C TYR A 36 -23.64 4.94 -14.80
N ASN A 37 -24.77 4.40 -15.24
CA ASN A 37 -24.99 4.11 -16.66
C ASN A 37 -25.66 5.24 -17.44
N LYS A 38 -26.35 6.17 -16.77
CA LYS A 38 -27.09 7.26 -17.44
C LYS A 38 -26.67 8.65 -16.98
N VAL A 39 -26.60 8.88 -15.67
CA VAL A 39 -26.27 10.22 -15.14
C VAL A 39 -24.81 10.57 -15.40
N PHE A 40 -23.90 9.62 -15.14
CA PHE A 40 -22.47 9.75 -15.43
C PHE A 40 -22.06 9.21 -16.80
N ASP A 41 -22.99 8.55 -17.49
CA ASP A 41 -22.79 7.97 -18.82
C ASP A 41 -21.47 7.20 -18.97
N LEU A 42 -21.14 6.33 -18.00
CA LEU A 42 -19.93 5.50 -18.09
C LEU A 42 -19.80 4.77 -19.44
N PRO A 43 -20.87 4.21 -20.04
CA PRO A 43 -20.78 3.58 -21.35
C PRO A 43 -20.33 4.52 -22.47
N GLY A 44 -20.65 5.82 -22.36
CA GLY A 44 -20.18 6.85 -23.31
C GLY A 44 -18.75 7.32 -23.03
N VAL A 45 -18.29 7.24 -21.79
CA VAL A 45 -16.92 7.63 -21.39
C VAL A 45 -15.88 6.59 -21.82
N SER A 46 -16.18 5.30 -21.66
CA SER A 46 -15.26 4.21 -21.99
C SER A 46 -16.00 3.01 -22.53
N GLU A 47 -15.51 2.48 -23.64
CA GLU A 47 -16.09 1.28 -24.24
C GLU A 47 -16.07 0.13 -23.24
N GLY A 48 -17.26 -0.36 -22.91
CA GLY A 48 -17.40 -1.48 -22.00
C GLY A 48 -17.69 -1.13 -20.54
N ALA A 49 -17.50 0.14 -20.15
CA ALA A 49 -17.73 0.57 -18.77
C ALA A 49 -19.23 0.65 -18.45
N ARG A 50 -19.64 -0.06 -17.39
CA ARG A 50 -21.02 0.00 -16.87
C ARG A 50 -21.11 -0.55 -15.47
N ALA A 51 -22.12 -0.10 -14.71
CA ALA A 51 -22.62 -0.83 -13.56
C ALA A 51 -23.55 -1.95 -14.01
N SER A 52 -23.48 -3.11 -13.36
CA SER A 52 -24.34 -4.26 -13.62
C SER A 52 -24.63 -5.00 -12.33
N VAL A 53 -25.85 -5.52 -12.20
CA VAL A 53 -26.21 -6.40 -11.09
C VAL A 53 -25.71 -7.80 -11.42
N ILE A 54 -24.79 -8.32 -10.61
CA ILE A 54 -24.12 -9.61 -10.85
C ILE A 54 -24.55 -10.71 -9.87
N GLY A 55 -25.35 -10.39 -8.85
CA GLY A 55 -25.75 -11.37 -7.85
C GLY A 55 -26.58 -10.78 -6.71
N LYS A 56 -26.81 -11.61 -5.69
CA LYS A 56 -27.53 -11.25 -4.46
C LYS A 56 -26.89 -11.95 -3.26
N ILE A 57 -26.98 -11.33 -2.09
CA ILE A 57 -26.54 -11.94 -0.84
C ILE A 57 -27.62 -12.91 -0.35
N ARG A 58 -27.16 -14.08 0.10
CA ARG A 58 -27.97 -15.13 0.73
C ARG A 58 -27.53 -15.32 2.18
N ASN A 59 -28.36 -15.99 2.96
CA ASN A 59 -28.15 -16.24 4.39
C ASN A 59 -27.85 -17.71 4.74
N ASP A 60 -27.53 -18.53 3.74
CA ASP A 60 -27.24 -19.97 3.87
C ASP A 60 -25.74 -20.29 3.80
N GLY A 61 -24.88 -19.28 3.72
CA GLY A 61 -23.42 -19.45 3.78
C GLY A 61 -22.79 -20.09 2.55
N GLN A 62 -23.50 -20.14 1.42
CA GLN A 62 -22.99 -20.71 0.17
C GLN A 62 -22.53 -19.64 -0.82
N TYR A 63 -21.39 -19.86 -1.45
CA TYR A 63 -20.92 -19.15 -2.63
C TYR A 63 -21.30 -19.96 -3.87
N ILE A 64 -22.27 -19.45 -4.63
CA ILE A 64 -22.76 -20.08 -5.86
C ILE A 64 -22.53 -19.13 -7.03
N VAL A 65 -21.94 -19.64 -8.11
CA VAL A 65 -21.70 -18.90 -9.34
C VAL A 65 -22.31 -19.66 -10.51
N HIS A 66 -23.07 -18.95 -11.33
CA HIS A 66 -23.65 -19.49 -12.56
C HIS A 66 -23.01 -18.83 -13.78
N ASN A 67 -22.77 -19.63 -14.83
CA ASN A 67 -22.51 -19.15 -16.18
C ASN A 67 -23.71 -19.48 -17.07
N GLY A 68 -24.61 -18.53 -17.24
CA GLY A 68 -25.93 -18.83 -17.83
C GLY A 68 -26.70 -19.79 -16.93
N ASP A 69 -27.08 -20.94 -17.47
CA ASP A 69 -27.84 -21.97 -16.75
C ASP A 69 -26.93 -22.99 -16.02
N GLU A 70 -25.62 -22.96 -16.27
CA GLU A 70 -24.66 -23.88 -15.67
C GLU A 70 -24.17 -23.37 -14.31
N GLU A 71 -24.28 -24.20 -13.27
CA GLU A 71 -23.64 -23.96 -11.97
C GLU A 71 -22.16 -24.37 -12.05
N ILE A 72 -21.27 -23.38 -11.95
CA ILE A 72 -19.81 -23.59 -12.06
C ILE A 72 -19.08 -23.58 -10.72
N VAL A 73 -19.72 -23.03 -9.68
CA VAL A 73 -19.22 -23.06 -8.29
C VAL A 73 -20.40 -23.27 -7.37
N ASN A 74 -20.25 -24.21 -6.42
CA ASN A 74 -21.16 -24.39 -5.30
C ASN A 74 -20.35 -24.90 -4.10
N ALA A 75 -19.96 -23.96 -3.25
CA ALA A 75 -19.11 -24.24 -2.10
C ALA A 75 -19.56 -23.41 -0.89
N SER A 76 -19.13 -23.83 0.29
CA SER A 76 -19.15 -22.99 1.48
C SER A 76 -18.38 -21.70 1.23
N ALA A 77 -19.00 -20.55 1.49
CA ALA A 77 -18.31 -19.26 1.37
C ALA A 77 -17.06 -19.22 2.26
N LYS A 78 -17.13 -19.86 3.44
CA LYS A 78 -16.02 -19.96 4.39
C LYS A 78 -14.81 -20.66 3.77
N ASP A 79 -15.03 -21.74 3.05
CA ASP A 79 -13.95 -22.54 2.45
C ASP A 79 -13.24 -21.79 1.30
N VAL A 80 -13.92 -20.82 0.69
CA VAL A 80 -13.37 -19.96 -0.37
C VAL A 80 -12.62 -18.76 0.22
N THR A 81 -13.08 -18.23 1.36
CA THR A 81 -12.53 -16.99 1.94
C THR A 81 -11.46 -17.22 3.01
N GLU A 82 -11.45 -18.39 3.66
CA GLU A 82 -10.46 -18.69 4.70
C GLU A 82 -9.17 -19.22 4.11
N GLY A 83 -8.05 -18.61 4.50
CA GLY A 83 -6.72 -19.10 4.21
C GLY A 83 -6.24 -20.13 5.24
N PHE A 84 -5.25 -20.93 4.86
CA PHE A 84 -4.56 -21.81 5.80
C PHE A 84 -3.63 -21.02 6.72
N LEU A 85 -3.70 -21.29 8.02
CA LEU A 85 -2.74 -20.77 9.01
C LEU A 85 -1.63 -21.79 9.22
N TYR A 86 -0.38 -21.33 9.12
CA TYR A 86 0.80 -22.16 9.30
C TYR A 86 1.65 -21.63 10.45
N ASP A 87 1.93 -22.49 11.43
CA ASP A 87 2.99 -22.24 12.41
C ASP A 87 4.29 -22.81 11.85
N ARG A 88 5.14 -21.92 11.32
CA ARG A 88 6.36 -22.32 10.60
C ARG A 88 7.57 -22.26 11.54
N PRO A 89 8.46 -23.27 11.53
CA PRO A 89 9.68 -23.21 12.30
C PRO A 89 10.58 -22.09 11.77
N TYR A 90 11.22 -21.38 12.68
CA TYR A 90 12.17 -20.33 12.36
C TYR A 90 13.44 -20.48 13.21
N GLU A 91 14.58 -20.08 12.67
CA GLU A 91 15.87 -20.18 13.34
C GLU A 91 16.71 -18.93 13.05
N ALA A 92 17.32 -18.37 14.09
CA ALA A 92 18.22 -17.24 13.94
C ALA A 92 19.38 -17.56 12.99
N ARG A 93 19.70 -16.61 12.11
CA ARG A 93 20.89 -16.75 11.27
C ARG A 93 22.15 -16.64 12.13
N LYS A 94 23.21 -17.36 11.74
CA LYS A 94 24.52 -17.18 12.36
C LYS A 94 25.14 -15.88 11.87
N ASN A 95 25.04 -14.82 12.68
CA ASN A 95 25.69 -13.54 12.38
C ASN A 95 27.21 -13.67 12.57
N THR A 96 27.97 -13.36 11.53
CA THR A 96 29.44 -13.29 11.55
C THR A 96 29.96 -11.86 11.45
N PHE A 97 29.07 -10.86 11.56
CA PHE A 97 29.45 -9.46 11.52
C PHE A 97 30.32 -9.12 12.73
N THR A 98 31.33 -8.31 12.47
CA THR A 98 32.20 -7.72 13.50
C THR A 98 32.21 -6.22 13.28
N GLU A 99 32.44 -5.47 14.35
CA GLU A 99 32.53 -4.02 14.26
C GLU A 99 33.65 -3.64 13.28
N PRO A 100 33.36 -2.89 12.21
CA PRO A 100 34.38 -2.49 11.25
C PRO A 100 35.35 -1.49 11.90
N ASN A 101 36.65 -1.68 11.68
CA ASN A 101 37.63 -0.67 12.01
C ASN A 101 37.71 0.35 10.86
N ILE A 102 37.08 1.51 11.04
CA ILE A 102 37.03 2.58 10.04
C ILE A 102 38.19 3.54 10.28
N SER A 103 39.15 3.59 9.35
CA SER A 103 40.24 4.56 9.40
C SER A 103 39.74 5.98 9.09
N GLU A 104 40.37 6.97 9.69
CA GLU A 104 40.11 8.37 9.39
C GLU A 104 40.35 8.67 7.90
N PRO A 105 39.41 9.31 7.18
CA PRO A 105 39.62 9.70 5.80
C PRO A 105 40.78 10.67 5.66
N SER A 106 41.63 10.48 4.65
CA SER A 106 42.70 11.44 4.34
C SER A 106 42.20 12.76 3.77
N ASP A 107 40.97 12.79 3.22
CA ASP A 107 40.30 13.96 2.68
C ASP A 107 38.78 13.89 2.94
N TYR A 108 38.31 14.71 3.87
CA TYR A 108 36.89 14.79 4.21
C TYR A 108 36.04 15.47 3.14
N ASN A 109 36.61 16.38 2.34
CA ASN A 109 35.88 17.05 1.27
C ASN A 109 35.53 16.04 0.18
N GLN A 110 36.50 15.22 -0.23
CA GLN A 110 36.24 14.17 -1.21
C GLN A 110 35.26 13.13 -0.66
N THR A 111 35.43 12.71 0.60
CA THR A 111 34.50 11.77 1.25
C THR A 111 33.06 12.29 1.25
N LEU A 112 32.85 13.58 1.54
CA LEU A 112 31.52 14.19 1.49
C LEU A 112 30.95 14.21 0.07
N LEU A 113 31.77 14.54 -0.94
CA LEU A 113 31.33 14.51 -2.34
C LEU A 113 30.96 13.09 -2.79
N ASP A 114 31.68 12.07 -2.32
CA ASP A 114 31.37 10.67 -2.60
C ASP A 114 30.03 10.24 -1.96
N ILE A 115 29.78 10.68 -0.72
CA ILE A 115 28.50 10.45 -0.03
C ILE A 115 27.35 11.15 -0.79
N LEU A 116 27.49 12.42 -1.14
CA LEU A 116 26.45 13.20 -1.84
C LEU A 116 26.16 12.70 -3.26
N SER A 117 27.17 12.13 -3.93
CA SER A 117 27.02 11.57 -5.29
C SER A 117 26.52 10.13 -5.31
N HIS A 118 26.52 9.44 -4.16
CA HIS A 118 26.03 8.08 -4.07
C HIS A 118 24.53 8.03 -4.37
N GLU A 119 24.09 7.09 -5.21
CA GLU A 119 22.71 6.98 -5.71
C GLU A 119 21.64 6.94 -4.62
N ASN A 120 21.93 6.35 -3.45
CA ASN A 120 21.02 6.31 -2.30
C ASN A 120 20.84 7.64 -1.55
N LEU A 121 21.69 8.65 -1.80
CA LEU A 121 21.68 9.94 -1.10
C LEU A 121 21.53 11.14 -2.05
N ALA A 122 21.92 10.98 -3.31
CA ALA A 122 21.78 12.01 -4.33
C ALA A 122 20.31 12.45 -4.50
N SER A 123 20.12 13.67 -5.03
CA SER A 123 18.79 14.25 -5.26
C SER A 123 17.88 13.32 -6.06
N ARG A 124 16.62 13.19 -5.60
CA ARG A 124 15.57 12.44 -6.28
C ARG A 124 14.69 13.30 -7.19
N GLU A 125 15.09 14.55 -7.44
CA GLU A 125 14.39 15.49 -8.32
C GLU A 125 14.00 14.90 -9.68
N PRO A 126 14.87 14.18 -10.40
CA PRO A 126 14.49 13.57 -11.67
C PRO A 126 13.31 12.59 -11.56
N VAL A 127 13.13 11.95 -10.39
CA VAL A 127 12.01 11.04 -10.14
C VAL A 127 10.74 11.85 -9.89
N PHE A 128 10.75 12.75 -8.90
CA PHE A 128 9.51 13.41 -8.50
C PHE A 128 9.05 14.52 -9.45
N GLU A 129 9.93 15.08 -10.29
CA GLU A 129 9.52 16.00 -11.37
C GLU A 129 8.85 15.29 -12.55
N SER A 130 8.89 13.96 -12.59
CA SER A 130 8.16 13.19 -13.61
C SER A 130 6.66 13.06 -13.30
N TYR A 131 6.21 13.51 -12.12
CA TYR A 131 4.83 13.39 -11.66
C TYR A 131 4.19 14.77 -11.43
N ASP A 132 2.89 14.88 -11.71
CA ASP A 132 2.12 16.05 -11.31
C ASP A 132 1.98 16.05 -9.79
N LYS A 133 2.54 17.08 -9.15
CA LYS A 133 2.50 17.27 -7.71
C LYS A 133 1.34 18.15 -7.27
N GLN A 134 0.70 18.92 -8.15
CA GLN A 134 -0.17 20.04 -7.79
C GLN A 134 -1.64 19.84 -8.16
N VAL A 135 -2.03 18.67 -8.66
CA VAL A 135 -3.44 18.38 -8.97
C VAL A 135 -4.34 18.66 -7.76
N GLN A 136 -5.42 19.42 -7.99
CA GLN A 136 -6.34 19.98 -6.97
C GLN A 136 -5.75 21.05 -6.03
N GLY A 137 -4.47 21.41 -6.14
CA GLY A 137 -3.83 22.51 -5.40
C GLY A 137 -3.77 22.30 -3.88
N ARG A 138 -3.75 21.04 -3.42
CA ARG A 138 -3.85 20.67 -2.00
C ARG A 138 -2.50 20.38 -1.33
N ILE A 139 -1.39 20.60 -2.02
CA ILE A 139 -0.06 20.45 -1.42
C ILE A 139 0.28 21.72 -0.65
N TYR A 140 0.72 21.56 0.59
CA TYR A 140 1.28 22.64 1.40
C TYR A 140 2.81 22.67 1.31
N THR A 141 3.46 21.52 1.45
CA THR A 141 4.91 21.36 1.30
C THR A 141 5.20 20.42 0.15
N GLU A 142 5.93 20.92 -0.84
CA GLU A 142 6.27 20.17 -2.05
C GLU A 142 7.38 19.14 -1.81
N THR A 143 7.36 18.05 -2.59
CA THR A 143 8.37 16.99 -2.55
C THR A 143 9.77 17.56 -2.72
N GLY A 144 10.72 17.08 -1.90
CA GLY A 144 12.13 17.50 -1.94
C GLY A 144 12.47 18.70 -1.06
N LEU A 145 11.48 19.35 -0.43
CA LEU A 145 11.72 20.48 0.48
C LEU A 145 11.78 20.10 1.96
N ALA A 146 11.23 18.95 2.33
CA ALA A 146 11.12 18.49 3.71
C ALA A 146 11.16 16.96 3.81
N ASP A 147 11.31 16.45 5.03
CA ASP A 147 11.35 15.02 5.35
C ASP A 147 9.98 14.32 5.20
N SER A 148 8.90 15.07 5.00
CA SER A 148 7.55 14.55 4.80
C SER A 148 6.76 15.41 3.82
N GLY A 149 5.87 14.78 3.07
CA GLY A 149 4.88 15.49 2.26
C GLY A 149 3.77 16.03 3.14
N VAL A 150 3.40 17.30 2.96
CA VAL A 150 2.32 17.94 3.75
C VAL A 150 1.20 18.39 2.83
N LEU A 151 -0.02 17.96 3.16
CA LEU A 151 -1.25 18.18 2.41
C LEU A 151 -2.22 19.04 3.23
N ALA A 152 -2.94 19.94 2.56
CA ALA A 152 -4.03 20.74 3.09
C ALA A 152 -5.35 20.35 2.37
N PRO A 153 -6.02 19.26 2.79
CA PRO A 153 -7.18 18.70 2.07
C PRO A 153 -8.39 19.64 2.00
N PHE A 154 -8.50 20.58 2.94
CA PHE A 154 -9.64 21.49 3.08
C PHE A 154 -9.25 22.96 2.87
N ASN A 155 -8.52 23.25 1.79
CA ASN A 155 -7.99 24.58 1.48
C ASN A 155 -9.03 25.58 0.87
N SER A 156 -10.33 25.27 0.90
CA SER A 156 -11.40 26.13 0.35
C SER A 156 -12.12 26.91 1.44
N GLU A 157 -12.46 28.18 1.18
CA GLU A 157 -13.26 29.03 2.08
C GLU A 157 -14.67 28.50 2.38
N ASN A 158 -15.15 27.53 1.59
CA ASN A 158 -16.43 26.87 1.83
C ASN A 158 -16.43 25.97 3.07
N TYR A 159 -15.26 25.61 3.60
CA TYR A 159 -15.14 24.83 4.82
C TYR A 159 -15.06 25.74 6.06
N PRO A 160 -15.63 25.33 7.20
CA PRO A 160 -15.41 25.98 8.50
C PRO A 160 -13.92 26.19 8.78
N GLU A 161 -13.57 27.29 9.45
CA GLU A 161 -12.19 27.66 9.74
C GLU A 161 -11.42 26.56 10.46
N GLU A 162 -12.07 25.87 11.40
CA GLU A 162 -11.47 24.76 12.15
C GLU A 162 -11.06 23.61 11.23
N ILE A 163 -11.82 23.36 10.17
CA ILE A 163 -11.54 22.30 9.18
C ILE A 163 -10.43 22.73 8.21
N ARG A 164 -10.38 24.02 7.85
CA ARG A 164 -9.33 24.55 6.95
C ARG A 164 -7.92 24.46 7.54
N ASN A 165 -7.82 24.42 8.86
CA ASN A 165 -6.55 24.29 9.58
C ASN A 165 -6.06 22.82 9.71
N VAL A 166 -6.78 21.86 9.13
CA VAL A 166 -6.36 20.44 9.13
C VAL A 166 -5.32 20.22 8.03
N GLY A 167 -4.14 19.76 8.44
CA GLY A 167 -3.08 19.26 7.56
C GLY A 167 -2.87 17.75 7.74
N ILE A 168 -2.40 17.09 6.70
CA ILE A 168 -2.01 15.67 6.73
C ILE A 168 -0.55 15.59 6.31
N ALA A 169 0.28 14.97 7.14
CA ALA A 169 1.67 14.68 6.83
C ALA A 169 1.87 13.18 6.61
N LEU A 170 2.67 12.82 5.61
CA LEU A 170 2.99 11.44 5.26
C LEU A 170 4.49 11.30 5.04
N SER A 171 5.04 10.21 5.58
CA SER A 171 6.41 9.76 5.30
C SER A 171 6.44 8.24 5.12
N THR A 172 7.51 7.74 4.50
CA THR A 172 7.73 6.32 4.27
C THR A 172 9.22 6.04 4.34
N ASP A 173 9.62 5.12 5.21
CA ASP A 173 11.02 4.92 5.54
C ASP A 173 11.34 3.44 5.73
N HIS A 174 12.52 3.06 5.28
CA HIS A 174 13.12 1.75 5.51
C HIS A 174 14.61 1.79 5.15
N ASN A 175 15.44 1.20 5.99
CA ASN A 175 16.86 1.01 5.68
C ASN A 175 17.21 -0.49 5.62
N PRO A 176 17.42 -1.07 4.43
CA PRO A 176 17.69 -2.49 4.29
C PRO A 176 19.03 -2.91 4.91
N ARG A 177 19.99 -1.98 5.07
CA ARG A 177 21.28 -2.28 5.72
C ARG A 177 21.11 -2.59 7.20
N TYR A 178 20.13 -1.99 7.89
CA TYR A 178 19.81 -2.37 9.26
C TYR A 178 19.24 -3.79 9.31
N GLY A 179 18.30 -4.15 8.43
CA GLY A 179 17.78 -5.53 8.36
C GLY A 179 18.85 -6.58 8.01
N LEU A 180 19.83 -6.22 7.18
CA LEU A 180 20.99 -7.06 6.88
C LEU A 180 21.89 -7.34 8.09
N ILE A 181 21.87 -6.48 9.12
CA ILE A 181 22.64 -6.66 10.37
C ILE A 181 21.75 -7.32 11.43
N ASP A 182 20.56 -6.76 11.63
CA ASP A 182 19.57 -7.23 12.60
C ASP A 182 18.14 -6.88 12.12
N PRO A 183 17.30 -7.90 11.80
CA PRO A 183 15.93 -7.68 11.32
C PRO A 183 15.02 -6.97 12.34
N TYR A 184 15.22 -7.18 13.64
CA TYR A 184 14.43 -6.51 14.68
C TYR A 184 14.71 -5.01 14.67
N TRP A 185 16.00 -4.63 14.69
CA TRP A 185 16.37 -3.22 14.61
C TRP A 185 16.03 -2.60 13.26
N GLY A 186 16.00 -3.39 12.17
CA GLY A 186 15.47 -2.95 10.89
C GLY A 186 14.00 -2.52 10.97
N GLY A 187 13.16 -3.30 11.64
CA GLY A 187 11.74 -2.98 11.88
C GLY A 187 11.56 -1.74 12.76
N VAL A 188 12.26 -1.68 13.90
CA VAL A 188 12.19 -0.53 14.83
C VAL A 188 12.60 0.77 14.13
N ASN A 189 13.74 0.78 13.42
CA ASN A 189 14.23 2.00 12.80
C ASN A 189 13.31 2.49 11.67
N ALA A 190 12.69 1.60 10.90
CA ALA A 190 11.74 1.99 9.85
C ALA A 190 10.55 2.78 10.44
N VAL A 191 9.97 2.30 11.54
CA VAL A 191 8.88 2.99 12.25
C VAL A 191 9.35 4.33 12.83
N VAL A 192 10.46 4.32 13.57
CA VAL A 192 10.95 5.50 14.27
C VAL A 192 11.45 6.59 13.31
N GLU A 193 12.01 6.22 12.16
CA GLU A 193 12.36 7.17 11.09
C GLU A 193 11.12 7.83 10.48
N ALA A 194 10.11 7.04 10.08
CA ALA A 194 8.86 7.58 9.55
C ALA A 194 8.14 8.51 10.52
N MET A 195 8.07 8.14 11.80
CA MET A 195 7.50 9.01 12.83
C MET A 195 8.29 10.30 13.03
N ARG A 196 9.64 10.23 13.02
CA ARG A 196 10.50 11.42 13.16
C ARG A 196 10.35 12.37 11.98
N ASN A 197 10.28 11.84 10.76
CA ASN A 197 10.07 12.64 9.56
C ASN A 197 8.74 13.41 9.63
N VAL A 198 7.65 12.74 10.05
CA VAL A 198 6.35 13.39 10.27
C VAL A 198 6.41 14.43 11.39
N ALA A 199 7.12 14.13 12.48
CA ALA A 199 7.29 15.07 13.58
C ALA A 199 8.14 16.29 13.19
N ALA A 200 9.14 16.13 12.32
CA ALA A 200 10.04 17.19 11.86
C ALA A 200 9.31 18.31 11.10
N VAL A 201 8.20 17.98 10.43
CA VAL A 201 7.33 18.96 9.76
C VAL A 201 6.25 19.56 10.70
N GLY A 202 6.34 19.28 12.00
CA GLY A 202 5.43 19.81 13.02
C GLY A 202 4.10 19.07 13.15
N ALA A 203 3.94 17.93 12.47
CA ALA A 203 2.76 17.09 12.59
C ALA A 203 2.93 16.07 13.73
N THR A 204 1.81 15.50 14.20
CA THR A 204 1.83 14.39 15.16
C THR A 204 1.62 13.07 14.41
N PRO A 205 2.48 12.05 14.57
CA PRO A 205 2.22 10.72 14.03
C PRO A 205 0.98 10.10 14.66
N HIS A 206 0.03 9.61 13.85
CA HIS A 206 -1.25 9.06 14.33
C HIS A 206 -1.47 7.59 13.96
N ALA A 207 -0.92 7.14 12.83
CA ALA A 207 -1.12 5.79 12.31
C ALA A 207 0.08 5.39 11.45
N ILE A 208 0.28 4.08 11.32
CA ILE A 208 1.31 3.47 10.49
C ILE A 208 0.65 2.42 9.60
N SER A 209 1.18 2.28 8.39
CA SER A 209 0.96 1.14 7.53
C SER A 209 2.32 0.53 7.21
N ASP A 210 2.44 -0.78 7.31
CA ASP A 210 3.63 -1.53 6.92
C ASP A 210 3.42 -2.28 5.60
N CYS A 211 4.52 -2.44 4.85
CA CYS A 211 4.57 -3.26 3.65
C CYS A 211 5.73 -4.25 3.79
N LEU A 212 5.43 -5.43 4.35
CA LEU A 212 6.43 -6.44 4.72
C LEU A 212 6.91 -7.21 3.49
N CYS A 213 8.15 -6.96 3.08
CA CYS A 213 8.78 -7.59 1.92
C CYS A 213 9.88 -8.57 2.35
N PHE A 214 9.53 -9.86 2.47
CA PHE A 214 10.45 -10.90 2.94
C PHE A 214 10.59 -12.05 1.94
N GLY A 215 11.60 -12.88 2.18
CA GLY A 215 11.87 -14.07 1.36
C GLY A 215 10.85 -15.20 1.58
N ASN A 216 11.21 -16.40 1.11
CA ASN A 216 10.39 -17.59 1.26
C ASN A 216 10.27 -17.99 2.75
N PRO A 217 9.06 -17.95 3.36
CA PRO A 217 8.84 -18.29 4.75
C PRO A 217 9.03 -19.79 5.07
N GLU A 218 9.23 -20.64 4.06
CA GLU A 218 9.60 -22.05 4.27
C GLU A 218 11.06 -22.23 4.67
N LYS A 219 11.90 -21.21 4.48
CA LYS A 219 13.29 -21.21 4.93
C LYS A 219 13.34 -20.65 6.36
N PRO A 220 13.75 -21.45 7.38
CA PRO A 220 13.68 -21.03 8.79
C PRO A 220 14.37 -19.70 9.09
N GLN A 221 15.47 -19.38 8.40
CA GLN A 221 16.21 -18.13 8.56
C GLN A 221 15.45 -16.92 8.02
N GLN A 222 14.76 -17.06 6.88
CA GLN A 222 13.96 -15.98 6.28
C GLN A 222 12.65 -15.78 7.05
N MET A 223 12.07 -16.86 7.57
CA MET A 223 10.94 -16.77 8.49
C MET A 223 11.34 -16.07 9.80
N TRP A 224 12.55 -16.34 10.31
CA TRP A 224 13.07 -15.65 11.50
C TRP A 224 13.24 -14.14 11.24
N GLU A 225 13.77 -13.75 10.08
CA GLU A 225 13.87 -12.34 9.69
C GLU A 225 12.50 -11.65 9.67
N PHE A 226 11.48 -12.30 9.08
CA PHE A 226 10.10 -11.80 9.11
C PHE A 226 9.58 -11.64 10.55
N VAL A 227 9.69 -12.67 11.37
CA VAL A 227 9.19 -12.68 12.76
C VAL A 227 9.85 -11.58 13.59
N GLU A 228 11.17 -11.46 13.52
CA GLU A 228 11.91 -10.44 14.26
C GLU A 228 11.61 -9.02 13.78
N SER A 229 11.48 -8.80 12.47
CA SER A 229 11.08 -7.50 11.94
C SER A 229 9.66 -7.11 12.34
N VAL A 230 8.69 -8.04 12.32
CA VAL A 230 7.33 -7.79 12.82
C VAL A 230 7.34 -7.45 14.31
N ARG A 231 8.16 -8.15 15.11
CA ARG A 231 8.35 -7.79 16.53
C ARG A 231 8.90 -6.36 16.65
N GLY A 232 9.91 -6.02 15.85
CA GLY A 232 10.49 -4.67 15.83
C GLY A 232 9.50 -3.57 15.44
N VAL A 233 8.64 -3.81 14.46
CA VAL A 233 7.56 -2.88 14.09
C VAL A 233 6.53 -2.73 15.22
N THR A 234 6.25 -3.80 15.95
CA THR A 234 5.26 -3.80 17.05
C THR A 234 5.77 -3.07 18.30
N ASP A 235 7.07 -3.22 18.62
CA ASP A 235 7.68 -2.66 19.82
C ASP A 235 8.02 -1.17 19.70
N ALA A 236 8.10 -0.64 18.47
CA ALA A 236 8.45 0.74 18.15
C ALA A 236 7.29 1.73 18.37
#